data_AF-A0A3R6DGC1-F1
#
_entry.id   AF-A0A3R6DGC1-F1
#
_cell.length_a   1.000
_cell.length_b   1.000
_cell.length_c   1.000
_cell.angle_alpha   90.00
_cell.angle_beta   90.00
_cell.angle_gamma   90.00
#
_symmetry.space_group_name_H-M   'P 1'
#
loop_
_entity.id
_entity.type
_entity.pdbx_description
1 polymer ?
#
loop_
_entity_poly.entity_id
_entity_poly.type
_entity_poly.pdbx_seq_one_letter_code
_entity_poly.pdbx_strand_id
1 'polypeptide(L)'
;MRGPAAPKDPEKARPYFYIIKEKDIFGSRQEDGTGIQFIYENDGRLINSAQIVGNITDEKILKLLGTVDGFAELVHSIGISVETDDPNDSVNFIFQMYGKKDLYGGGTNLKAEVTCDGMEHKIYLADEKWTKDDDVPGQIKVVFQTPEQMGKLSVRFYLNDGYDAPPEIKDEAVDAGSEAYCEMISHSLMNLGNTYRIRKAIEKSRAGKEVTLAYIGGSITQGAGATPINTECYAYKSYQLFQKRFAVLDNVKFIKAGVGGTPSELGMIRFDRDVLRNGEKPDIVVIEFAVNDEGDETKGNCYESLVRKVLNLPWKPAVVLLFSVFANDWNLQERLRPVGERYDLPMVSIMDAVTPQFTKKKEEGKVLSKNQFFYDMFHPDNIGHTIMADCLQYLFERCEAAEHARLDTFTKGMTEEEILEQQLFEGTAIGADFEQVKLLDKRDIYAHANIVEGGFVWTDTKLQSVEMDTDLTLTPEFPYNWMYDGTKSKENWFEMTIRCRSLLLVFKDSGEVNVGKAKVYVDGDYCLTADPHINNWQHCNAVILFVEKERKEHKIRIEIAEENLEKQFTILGFGFVE
;
A
#
# COMPACT_ATOMS: atom_id res chain seq x y z
N MET A 1 54.10 -32.81 18.46
CA MET A 1 53.28 -31.81 17.73
C MET A 1 52.20 -31.35 18.68
N ARG A 2 52.13 -30.06 19.00
CA ARG A 2 50.95 -29.50 19.67
C ARG A 2 49.88 -29.33 18.59
N GLY A 3 48.71 -29.92 18.77
CA GLY A 3 47.56 -29.72 17.89
C GLY A 3 47.17 -28.23 17.85
N PRO A 4 46.40 -27.81 16.82
CA PRO A 4 45.96 -26.42 16.71
C PRO A 4 45.20 -26.05 17.98
N ALA A 5 45.67 -24.99 18.66
CA ALA A 5 44.95 -24.39 19.77
C ALA A 5 43.80 -23.57 19.19
N ALA A 6 42.56 -23.88 19.61
CA ALA A 6 41.40 -23.07 19.29
C ALA A 6 41.67 -21.59 19.67
N PRO A 7 41.27 -20.60 18.84
CA PRO A 7 41.44 -19.19 19.16
C PRO A 7 40.85 -18.88 20.53
N LYS A 8 41.66 -18.26 21.40
CA LYS A 8 41.21 -17.69 22.67
C LYS A 8 40.67 -16.28 22.41
N ASP A 9 39.53 -16.21 21.74
CA ASP A 9 38.53 -15.18 21.99
C ASP A 9 37.23 -15.63 21.33
N PRO A 10 36.40 -16.46 21.99
CA PRO A 10 34.99 -16.44 21.65
C PRO A 10 34.55 -15.03 22.02
N GLU A 11 34.31 -14.15 21.04
CA GLU A 11 33.48 -12.97 21.27
C GLU A 11 32.36 -13.44 22.20
N LYS A 12 32.29 -12.87 23.42
CA LYS A 12 31.22 -13.20 24.36
C LYS A 12 29.93 -13.21 23.54
N ALA A 13 29.13 -14.27 23.65
CA ALA A 13 27.83 -14.32 22.99
C ALA A 13 27.02 -13.11 23.49
N ARG A 14 27.13 -11.99 22.78
CA ARG A 14 26.48 -10.73 23.12
C ARG A 14 24.98 -10.96 22.97
N PRO A 15 24.15 -10.43 23.87
CA PRO A 15 22.72 -10.38 23.62
C PRO A 15 22.44 -9.75 22.26
N TYR A 16 21.45 -10.28 21.56
CA TYR A 16 21.05 -9.78 20.25
C TYR A 16 19.55 -9.96 20.03
N PHE A 17 18.99 -9.16 19.14
CA PHE A 17 17.64 -9.36 18.61
C PHE A 17 17.62 -9.13 17.11
N TYR A 18 16.69 -9.80 16.42
CA TYR A 18 16.46 -9.59 14.99
C TYR A 18 15.58 -8.36 14.78
N ILE A 19 15.88 -7.60 13.73
CA ILE A 19 14.94 -6.65 13.13
C ILE A 19 14.35 -7.19 11.82
N ILE A 20 15.05 -8.12 11.18
CA ILE A 20 14.61 -8.85 9.99
C ILE A 20 15.05 -10.30 10.17
N LYS A 21 14.16 -11.26 9.94
CA LYS A 21 14.47 -12.68 10.08
C LYS A 21 13.85 -13.47 8.93
N GLU A 22 14.70 -14.08 8.11
CA GLU A 22 14.33 -14.96 6.99
C GLU A 22 13.30 -14.34 6.03
N LYS A 23 13.31 -13.01 5.88
CA LYS A 23 12.36 -12.30 5.00
C LYS A 23 12.80 -12.41 3.55
N ASP A 24 11.84 -12.70 2.68
CA ASP A 24 12.09 -12.71 1.25
C ASP A 24 12.45 -11.29 0.78
N ILE A 25 13.46 -11.17 -0.08
CA ILE A 25 13.89 -9.92 -0.72
C ILE A 25 14.00 -10.11 -2.23
N PHE A 26 13.74 -9.07 -3.01
CA PHE A 26 13.82 -9.10 -4.46
C PHE A 26 14.61 -7.91 -5.00
N GLY A 27 15.61 -8.18 -5.85
CA GLY A 27 16.44 -7.16 -6.45
C GLY A 27 15.75 -6.42 -7.59
N SER A 28 14.87 -5.46 -7.28
CA SER A 28 14.17 -4.66 -8.30
C SER A 28 15.14 -3.96 -9.26
N ARG A 29 14.88 -4.10 -10.56
CA ARG A 29 15.76 -3.62 -11.63
C ARG A 29 16.05 -2.12 -11.52
N GLN A 30 17.32 -1.77 -11.65
CA GLN A 30 17.81 -0.39 -11.75
C GLN A 30 18.31 -0.07 -13.17
N GLU A 31 18.42 1.21 -13.51
CA GLU A 31 18.89 1.67 -14.83
C GLU A 31 20.34 1.25 -15.12
N ASP A 32 21.17 1.11 -14.09
CA ASP A 32 22.58 0.70 -14.19
C ASP A 32 22.75 -0.82 -14.36
N GLY A 33 21.66 -1.58 -14.39
CA GLY A 33 21.65 -3.03 -14.53
C GLY A 33 21.81 -3.79 -13.22
N THR A 34 21.84 -3.12 -12.06
CA THR A 34 21.80 -3.78 -10.75
C THR A 34 20.37 -4.07 -10.30
N GLY A 35 20.22 -4.91 -9.27
CA GLY A 35 18.98 -5.08 -8.53
C GLY A 35 19.04 -4.39 -7.17
N ILE A 36 17.93 -3.87 -6.67
CA ILE A 36 17.89 -3.30 -5.30
C ILE A 36 16.61 -3.65 -4.56
N GLN A 37 16.74 -4.03 -3.29
CA GLN A 37 15.65 -4.07 -2.33
C GLN A 37 15.82 -2.91 -1.35
N PHE A 38 14.75 -2.13 -1.15
CA PHE A 38 14.65 -1.15 -0.07
C PHE A 38 13.82 -1.70 1.07
N ILE A 39 14.25 -1.47 2.31
CA ILE A 39 13.50 -1.80 3.53
C ILE A 39 13.58 -0.58 4.45
N TYR A 40 12.45 0.09 4.65
CA TYR A 40 12.40 1.33 5.41
C TYR A 40 12.38 1.06 6.91
N GLU A 41 13.21 1.77 7.66
CA GLU A 41 13.37 1.62 9.12
C GLU A 41 13.02 2.92 9.88
N ASN A 42 12.68 4.00 9.16
CA ASN A 42 12.22 5.28 9.72
C ASN A 42 10.72 5.28 10.09
N ASP A 43 10.26 6.39 10.70
CA ASP A 43 8.88 6.63 11.16
C ASP A 43 8.34 5.56 12.11
N GLY A 44 9.21 5.04 12.97
CA GLY A 44 8.85 4.01 13.95
C GLY A 44 8.92 2.57 13.43
N ARG A 45 9.24 2.36 12.13
CA ARG A 45 9.40 1.01 11.56
C ARG A 45 10.49 0.20 12.27
N LEU A 46 11.66 0.79 12.57
CA LEU A 46 12.72 0.09 13.31
C LEU A 46 12.30 -0.37 14.71
N ILE A 47 11.57 0.49 15.41
CA ILE A 47 11.03 0.19 16.74
C ILE A 47 10.04 -0.96 16.63
N ASN A 48 9.15 -0.91 15.63
CA ASN A 48 8.18 -1.97 15.39
C ASN A 48 8.84 -3.29 14.97
N SER A 49 9.86 -3.27 14.11
CA SER A 49 10.69 -4.42 13.75
C SER A 49 11.33 -5.06 14.99
N ALA A 50 11.89 -4.25 15.90
CA ALA A 50 12.42 -4.73 17.17
C ALA A 50 11.34 -5.36 18.08
N GLN A 51 10.12 -4.83 18.08
CA GLN A 51 9.00 -5.39 18.85
C GLN A 51 8.47 -6.70 18.26
N ILE A 52 8.25 -6.75 16.94
CA ILE A 52 7.60 -7.88 16.26
C ILE A 52 8.58 -9.03 16.03
N VAL A 53 9.76 -8.72 15.50
CA VAL A 53 10.77 -9.72 15.12
C VAL A 53 11.70 -10.02 16.29
N GLY A 54 12.12 -8.97 16.99
CA GLY A 54 13.05 -9.04 18.11
C GLY A 54 12.40 -9.33 19.47
N ASN A 55 11.07 -9.28 19.56
CA ASN A 55 10.29 -9.43 20.80
C ASN A 55 10.70 -8.43 21.91
N ILE A 56 11.25 -7.27 21.53
CA ILE A 56 11.71 -6.25 22.48
C ILE A 56 10.51 -5.54 23.12
N THR A 57 10.46 -5.58 24.44
CA THR A 57 9.45 -4.87 25.27
C THR A 57 10.08 -3.84 26.20
N ASP A 58 11.41 -3.74 26.23
CA ASP A 58 12.12 -2.76 27.05
C ASP A 58 12.05 -1.37 26.40
N GLU A 59 11.25 -0.49 26.98
CA GLU A 59 11.05 0.90 26.56
C GLU A 59 12.37 1.70 26.47
N LYS A 60 13.38 1.38 27.28
CA LYS A 60 14.70 2.03 27.19
C LYS A 60 15.37 1.65 25.88
N ILE A 61 15.35 0.38 25.50
CA ILE A 61 15.91 -0.11 24.23
C ILE A 61 15.15 0.51 23.06
N LEU A 62 13.82 0.48 23.09
CA LEU A 62 12.98 1.02 22.01
C LEU A 62 13.22 2.51 21.78
N LYS A 63 13.36 3.29 22.86
CA LYS A 63 13.67 4.72 22.77
C LYS A 63 15.04 5.00 22.13
N LEU A 64 16.04 4.17 22.40
CA LEU A 64 17.38 4.34 21.85
C LEU A 64 17.40 4.16 20.33
N LEU A 65 16.58 3.25 19.79
CA LEU A 65 16.45 3.02 18.34
C LEU A 65 15.89 4.22 17.57
N GLY A 66 15.28 5.21 18.24
CA GLY A 66 14.68 6.37 17.60
C GLY A 66 15.66 7.46 17.16
N THR A 67 16.96 7.34 17.49
CA THR A 67 17.98 8.36 17.19
C THR A 67 19.30 7.71 16.82
N VAL A 68 20.15 8.39 16.04
CA VAL A 68 21.48 7.86 15.70
C VAL A 68 22.39 7.71 16.92
N ASP A 69 22.39 8.69 17.83
CA ASP A 69 23.19 8.62 19.06
C ASP A 69 22.75 7.45 19.95
N GLY A 70 21.43 7.28 20.12
CA GLY A 70 20.89 6.17 20.90
C GLY A 70 21.15 4.80 20.24
N PHE A 71 21.04 4.73 18.91
CA PHE A 71 21.37 3.54 18.14
C PHE A 71 22.85 3.15 18.33
N ALA A 72 23.77 4.11 18.23
CA ALA A 72 25.20 3.89 18.43
C ALA A 72 25.55 3.53 19.88
N GLU A 73 24.79 4.03 20.85
CA GLU A 73 24.92 3.63 22.26
C GLU A 73 24.47 2.17 22.48
N LEU A 74 23.34 1.78 21.89
CA LEU A 74 22.71 0.47 22.09
C LEU A 74 23.45 -0.64 21.33
N VAL A 75 23.74 -0.41 20.05
CA VAL A 75 24.21 -1.44 19.12
C VAL A 75 25.73 -1.50 19.12
N HIS A 76 26.27 -2.70 19.29
CA HIS A 76 27.69 -3.00 19.14
C HIS A 76 28.05 -3.32 17.68
N SER A 77 27.27 -4.19 17.06
CA SER A 77 27.49 -4.65 15.68
C SER A 77 26.19 -5.13 15.04
N ILE A 78 26.12 -5.00 13.71
CA ILE A 78 25.00 -5.49 12.89
C ILE A 78 25.44 -6.83 12.28
N GLY A 79 24.72 -7.90 12.59
CA GLY A 79 24.87 -9.21 11.95
C GLY A 79 23.93 -9.32 10.75
N ILE A 80 24.45 -9.76 9.61
CA ILE A 80 23.77 -9.80 8.32
C ILE A 80 23.99 -11.18 7.71
N SER A 81 22.91 -11.86 7.33
CA SER A 81 22.95 -13.08 6.53
C SER A 81 22.05 -12.92 5.32
N VAL A 82 22.55 -13.30 4.16
CA VAL A 82 21.80 -13.30 2.90
C VAL A 82 21.92 -14.68 2.27
N GLU A 83 20.80 -15.22 1.81
CA GLU A 83 20.75 -16.50 1.07
C GLU A 83 20.09 -16.26 -0.28
N THR A 84 20.72 -16.71 -1.37
CA THR A 84 20.14 -16.72 -2.73
C THR A 84 20.30 -18.09 -3.37
N ASP A 85 19.72 -18.30 -4.55
CA ASP A 85 19.84 -19.58 -5.29
C ASP A 85 21.29 -19.93 -5.66
N ASP A 86 22.15 -18.94 -5.95
CA ASP A 86 23.59 -19.13 -6.09
C ASP A 86 24.32 -18.68 -4.81
N PRO A 87 24.87 -19.59 -4.01
CA PRO A 87 25.60 -19.22 -2.79
C PRO A 87 26.95 -18.52 -3.07
N ASN A 88 27.44 -18.52 -4.32
CA ASN A 88 28.67 -17.83 -4.69
C ASN A 88 28.43 -16.36 -5.05
N ASP A 89 27.17 -15.93 -5.17
CA ASP A 89 26.84 -14.53 -5.38
C ASP A 89 27.18 -13.67 -4.14
N SER A 90 27.19 -12.36 -4.35
CA SER A 90 27.37 -11.38 -3.29
C SER A 90 26.41 -10.22 -3.47
N VAL A 91 26.03 -9.60 -2.35
CA VAL A 91 25.25 -8.37 -2.33
C VAL A 91 25.99 -7.28 -1.57
N ASN A 92 25.74 -6.03 -1.92
CA ASN A 92 26.14 -4.90 -1.09
C ASN A 92 24.99 -4.55 -0.14
N PHE A 93 25.19 -4.84 1.14
CA PHE A 93 24.29 -4.42 2.20
C PHE A 93 24.65 -3.00 2.65
N ILE A 94 23.62 -2.16 2.84
CA ILE A 94 23.77 -0.80 3.33
C ILE A 94 22.69 -0.53 4.38
N PHE A 95 23.08 -0.24 5.61
CA PHE A 95 22.20 0.38 6.61
C PHE A 95 22.44 1.89 6.59
N GLN A 96 21.49 2.65 6.06
CA GLN A 96 21.58 4.09 5.90
C GLN A 96 20.94 4.82 7.09
N MET A 97 21.68 5.77 7.66
CA MET A 97 21.13 6.85 8.47
C MET A 97 20.67 7.97 7.55
N TYR A 98 19.49 8.52 7.79
CA TYR A 98 19.02 9.69 7.05
C TYR A 98 19.72 10.96 7.52
N GLY A 99 19.93 11.86 6.55
CA GLY A 99 20.56 13.16 6.76
C GLY A 99 19.56 14.24 7.15
N LYS A 100 20.00 15.20 7.95
CA LYS A 100 19.22 16.40 8.35
C LYS A 100 18.93 17.32 7.17
N LYS A 101 19.81 17.34 6.16
CA LYS A 101 19.71 18.25 5.00
C LYS A 101 19.20 17.57 3.74
N ASP A 102 19.54 16.31 3.58
CA ASP A 102 19.13 15.46 2.47
C ASP A 102 18.78 14.10 3.05
N LEU A 103 17.47 13.82 3.11
CA LEU A 103 16.95 12.62 3.75
C LEU A 103 17.51 11.36 3.07
N TYR A 104 17.59 11.34 1.73
CA TYR A 104 17.88 10.14 0.96
C TYR A 104 19.32 10.04 0.45
N GLY A 105 19.99 11.19 0.24
CA GLY A 105 21.39 11.26 -0.20
C GLY A 105 22.40 11.59 0.90
N GLY A 106 21.93 12.02 2.08
CA GLY A 106 22.76 12.37 3.23
C GLY A 106 22.97 11.22 4.23
N GLY A 107 23.57 11.59 5.37
CA GLY A 107 23.84 10.70 6.51
C GLY A 107 24.90 9.60 6.27
N THR A 108 25.16 8.83 7.32
CA THR A 108 26.12 7.73 7.36
C THR A 108 25.55 6.48 6.71
N ASN A 109 26.36 5.80 5.90
CA ASN A 109 26.03 4.50 5.32
C ASN A 109 26.95 3.43 5.92
N LEU A 110 26.39 2.53 6.72
CA LEU A 110 27.08 1.37 7.28
C LEU A 110 27.02 0.25 6.24
N LYS A 111 28.16 -0.22 5.73
CA LYS A 111 28.20 -1.09 4.54
C LYS A 111 28.95 -2.40 4.78
N ALA A 112 28.48 -3.46 4.15
CA ALA A 112 29.20 -4.72 4.03
C ALA A 112 28.95 -5.36 2.66
N GLU A 113 29.98 -5.97 2.10
CA GLU A 113 29.83 -6.96 1.03
C GLU A 113 29.53 -8.31 1.70
N VAL A 114 28.41 -8.93 1.34
CA VAL A 114 27.87 -10.12 2.00
C VAL A 114 27.76 -11.23 0.98
N THR A 115 28.37 -12.39 1.26
CA THR A 115 28.20 -13.61 0.45
C THR A 115 26.79 -14.16 0.62
N CYS A 116 26.19 -14.66 -0.46
CA CYS A 116 24.82 -15.15 -0.45
C CYS A 116 24.67 -16.62 0.01
N ASP A 117 25.62 -17.12 0.80
CA ASP A 117 25.69 -18.49 1.30
C ASP A 117 25.06 -18.68 2.69
N GLY A 118 24.39 -17.64 3.20
CA GLY A 118 23.76 -17.62 4.52
C GLY A 118 24.74 -17.42 5.69
N MET A 119 26.05 -17.38 5.42
CA MET A 119 27.02 -17.06 6.48
C MET A 119 26.80 -15.64 7.00
N GLU A 120 26.96 -15.49 8.32
CA GLU A 120 26.85 -14.17 8.92
C GLU A 120 28.09 -13.31 8.62
N HIS A 121 27.83 -12.09 8.16
CA HIS A 121 28.78 -10.98 8.10
C HIS A 121 28.44 -9.94 9.16
N LYS A 122 29.46 -9.24 9.66
CA LYS A 122 29.29 -8.24 10.73
C LYS A 122 29.82 -6.87 10.35
N ILE A 123 29.05 -5.84 10.66
CA ILE A 123 29.51 -4.45 10.69
C ILE A 123 29.70 -4.05 12.15
N TYR A 124 30.91 -3.66 12.54
CA TYR A 124 31.21 -3.17 13.89
C TYR A 124 31.11 -1.65 13.94
N LEU A 125 30.21 -1.12 14.77
CA LEU A 125 29.95 0.32 14.80
C LEU A 125 31.16 1.13 15.31
N ALA A 126 32.06 0.50 16.05
CA ALA A 126 33.30 1.13 16.55
C ALA A 126 34.29 1.47 15.42
N ASP A 127 34.20 0.78 14.28
CA ASP A 127 35.08 1.00 13.12
C ASP A 127 34.53 2.07 12.15
N GLU A 128 33.27 2.48 12.35
CA GLU A 128 32.53 3.35 11.45
C GLU A 128 32.69 4.83 11.77
N LYS A 129 32.65 5.67 10.73
CA LYS A 129 32.77 7.12 10.85
C LYS A 129 31.43 7.80 10.67
N TRP A 130 30.90 8.30 11.78
CA TRP A 130 29.65 9.04 11.85
C TRP A 130 29.78 10.47 11.29
N THR A 131 28.69 10.99 10.76
CA THR A 131 28.63 12.33 10.18
C THR A 131 27.80 13.27 11.05
N LYS A 132 28.04 14.58 10.95
CA LYS A 132 27.19 15.58 11.63
C LYS A 132 25.82 15.73 10.98
N ASP A 133 25.66 15.21 9.77
CA ASP A 133 24.42 15.24 9.02
C ASP A 133 23.44 14.16 9.50
N ASP A 134 23.91 13.16 10.24
CA ASP A 134 23.07 12.07 10.78
C ASP A 134 21.90 12.60 11.61
N ASP A 135 20.71 12.08 11.33
CA ASP A 135 19.46 12.39 12.02
C ASP A 135 18.87 11.14 12.72
N VAL A 136 18.39 10.18 11.92
CA VAL A 136 17.70 8.98 12.39
C VAL A 136 18.10 7.75 11.56
N PRO A 137 17.99 6.52 12.12
CA PRO A 137 17.98 5.30 11.32
C PRO A 137 16.93 5.39 10.20
N GLY A 138 17.40 5.21 8.96
CA GLY A 138 16.62 5.52 7.77
C GLY A 138 16.07 4.27 7.08
N GLN A 139 16.96 3.49 6.48
CA GLN A 139 16.58 2.34 5.67
C GLN A 139 17.73 1.35 5.49
N ILE A 140 17.38 0.13 5.13
CA ILE A 140 18.29 -0.90 4.61
C ILE A 140 18.16 -0.95 3.09
N LYS A 141 19.30 -1.05 2.40
CA LYS A 141 19.39 -1.34 0.98
C LYS A 141 20.18 -2.62 0.79
N VAL A 142 19.64 -3.54 0.00
CA VAL A 142 20.37 -4.72 -0.47
C VAL A 142 20.52 -4.60 -1.98
N VAL A 143 21.75 -4.37 -2.43
CA VAL A 143 22.06 -4.19 -3.86
C VAL A 143 22.64 -5.49 -4.41
N PHE A 144 21.91 -6.09 -5.34
CA PHE A 144 22.27 -7.29 -6.08
C PHE A 144 23.07 -6.94 -7.32
N GLN A 145 24.05 -7.78 -7.66
CA GLN A 145 24.87 -7.60 -8.86
C GLN A 145 24.05 -7.74 -10.15
N THR A 146 23.00 -8.58 -10.11
CA THR A 146 22.04 -8.73 -11.21
C THR A 146 20.62 -8.48 -10.71
N PRO A 147 19.73 -7.92 -11.55
CA PRO A 147 18.38 -7.61 -11.15
C PRO A 147 17.52 -8.86 -11.16
N GLU A 148 16.35 -8.74 -10.53
CA GLU A 148 15.29 -9.74 -10.49
C GLU A 148 15.72 -11.06 -9.82
N GLN A 149 16.71 -10.99 -8.92
CA GLN A 149 17.11 -12.09 -8.06
C GLN A 149 16.26 -12.13 -6.79
N MET A 150 15.85 -13.33 -6.39
CA MET A 150 15.25 -13.61 -5.09
C MET A 150 16.33 -13.92 -4.06
N GLY A 151 16.09 -13.54 -2.82
CA GLY A 151 16.90 -13.98 -1.69
C GLY A 151 16.14 -13.93 -0.37
N LYS A 152 16.80 -14.37 0.70
CA LYS A 152 16.32 -14.24 2.08
C LYS A 152 17.30 -13.41 2.89
N LEU A 153 16.79 -12.42 3.62
CA LEU A 153 17.59 -11.55 4.47
C LEU A 153 17.31 -11.84 5.94
N SER A 154 18.37 -11.87 6.74
CA SER A 154 18.29 -11.74 8.18
C SER A 154 19.23 -10.65 8.66
N VAL A 155 18.72 -9.77 9.53
CA VAL A 155 19.47 -8.68 10.16
C VAL A 155 19.21 -8.68 11.66
N ARG A 156 20.28 -8.71 12.44
CA ARG A 156 20.24 -8.65 13.90
C ARG A 156 21.20 -7.63 14.48
N PHE A 157 20.83 -7.05 15.61
CA PHE A 157 21.68 -6.14 16.36
C PHE A 157 22.24 -6.84 17.58
N TYR A 158 23.56 -6.92 17.63
CA TYR A 158 24.29 -7.31 18.84
C TYR A 158 24.44 -6.10 19.74
N LEU A 159 24.21 -6.26 21.04
CA LEU A 159 24.10 -5.14 21.96
C LEU A 159 25.42 -4.85 22.70
N ASN A 160 25.61 -3.58 23.03
CA ASN A 160 26.66 -3.13 23.94
C ASN A 160 26.40 -3.62 25.37
N ASP A 161 27.45 -3.61 26.18
CA ASP A 161 27.39 -4.04 27.58
C ASP A 161 26.37 -3.18 28.36
N GLY A 162 25.55 -3.83 29.20
CA GLY A 162 24.49 -3.16 29.97
C GLY A 162 23.10 -3.21 29.33
N TYR A 163 22.99 -3.80 28.14
CA TYR A 163 21.73 -4.14 27.47
C TYR A 163 21.57 -5.65 27.35
N ASP A 164 20.32 -6.12 27.31
CA ASP A 164 19.97 -7.53 27.14
C ASP A 164 18.84 -7.67 26.11
N ALA A 165 18.67 -8.87 25.56
CA ALA A 165 17.64 -9.18 24.58
C ALA A 165 16.92 -10.48 24.98
N PRO A 166 15.60 -10.57 24.74
CA PRO A 166 14.86 -11.77 25.05
C PRO A 166 15.34 -12.95 24.19
N PRO A 167 15.11 -14.20 24.65
CA PRO A 167 15.39 -15.37 23.84
C PRO A 167 14.63 -15.33 22.51
N GLU A 168 15.28 -15.82 21.46
CA GLU A 168 14.69 -15.96 20.15
C GLU A 168 13.44 -16.87 20.20
N ILE A 169 12.35 -16.38 19.61
CA ILE A 169 11.16 -17.19 19.35
C ILE A 169 11.33 -17.83 17.97
N LYS A 170 11.20 -19.16 17.92
CA LYS A 170 11.19 -19.91 16.67
C LYS A 170 9.76 -20.06 16.19
N ASP A 171 9.47 -19.51 15.02
CA ASP A 171 8.22 -19.74 14.31
C ASP A 171 8.32 -21.04 13.52
N GLU A 172 7.29 -21.88 13.60
CA GLU A 172 7.14 -23.05 12.73
C GLU A 172 6.42 -22.62 11.45
N ALA A 173 6.69 -23.31 10.34
CA ALA A 173 6.02 -23.03 9.07
C ALA A 173 4.49 -23.11 9.22
N VAL A 174 3.78 -22.17 8.60
CA VAL A 174 2.33 -22.10 8.63
C VAL A 174 1.76 -23.28 7.84
N ASP A 175 1.01 -24.16 8.50
CA ASP A 175 0.30 -25.26 7.84
C ASP A 175 -1.04 -24.77 7.27
N ALA A 176 -1.00 -24.26 6.04
CA ALA A 176 -2.17 -23.79 5.29
C ALA A 176 -3.20 -24.88 4.96
N GLY A 177 -2.87 -26.17 5.17
CA GLY A 177 -3.80 -27.29 5.00
C GLY A 177 -4.50 -27.74 6.27
N SER A 178 -4.14 -27.17 7.43
CA SER A 178 -4.67 -27.59 8.73
C SER A 178 -6.11 -27.14 8.97
N GLU A 179 -6.84 -27.89 9.80
CA GLU A 179 -8.19 -27.51 10.24
C GLU A 179 -8.20 -26.16 10.96
N ALA A 180 -7.17 -25.88 11.78
CA ALA A 180 -7.02 -24.62 12.49
C ALA A 180 -6.79 -23.43 11.53
N TYR A 181 -6.06 -23.63 10.44
CA TYR A 181 -5.92 -22.62 9.39
C TYR A 181 -7.26 -22.37 8.69
N CYS A 182 -7.99 -23.42 8.30
CA CYS A 182 -9.31 -23.28 7.70
C CYS A 182 -10.31 -22.56 8.64
N GLU A 183 -10.27 -22.86 9.94
CA GLU A 183 -11.08 -22.16 10.95
C GLU A 183 -10.71 -20.68 11.03
N MET A 184 -9.41 -20.35 11.07
CA MET A 184 -8.91 -18.97 11.04
C MET A 184 -9.40 -18.22 9.80
N ILE A 185 -9.28 -18.81 8.61
CA ILE A 185 -9.76 -18.22 7.35
C ILE A 185 -11.28 -18.01 7.38
N SER A 186 -12.05 -18.93 7.98
CA SER A 186 -13.50 -18.83 8.04
C SER A 186 -14.00 -17.60 8.82
N HIS A 187 -13.23 -17.13 9.81
CA HIS A 187 -13.53 -15.92 10.56
C HIS A 187 -13.43 -14.64 9.72
N SER A 188 -12.79 -14.70 8.54
CA SER A 188 -12.70 -13.55 7.65
C SER A 188 -14.04 -13.15 7.03
N LEU A 189 -15.02 -14.06 6.97
CA LEU A 189 -16.31 -13.79 6.35
C LEU A 189 -17.18 -12.89 7.25
N MET A 190 -16.99 -11.58 7.11
CA MET A 190 -17.74 -10.56 7.86
C MET A 190 -19.20 -10.49 7.41
N ASN A 191 -19.45 -10.49 6.10
CA ASN A 191 -20.80 -10.57 5.55
C ASN A 191 -20.78 -11.32 4.22
N LEU A 192 -21.70 -12.27 4.05
CA LEU A 192 -21.85 -12.97 2.76
C LEU A 192 -22.57 -12.08 1.73
N GLY A 193 -23.53 -11.29 2.20
CA GLY A 193 -24.29 -10.37 1.37
C GLY A 193 -25.13 -11.00 0.25
N ASN A 194 -25.42 -10.18 -0.74
CA ASN A 194 -26.02 -10.49 -2.01
C ASN A 194 -24.96 -11.10 -2.94
N THR A 195 -25.04 -12.40 -3.12
CA THR A 195 -24.08 -13.19 -3.89
C THR A 195 -24.38 -13.21 -5.40
N TYR A 196 -25.49 -12.62 -5.84
CA TYR A 196 -26.02 -12.76 -7.20
C TYR A 196 -24.99 -12.46 -8.28
N ARG A 197 -24.36 -11.28 -8.22
CA ARG A 197 -23.41 -10.83 -9.24
C ARG A 197 -22.12 -11.66 -9.24
N ILE A 198 -21.65 -12.10 -8.07
CA ILE A 198 -20.49 -13.02 -7.97
C ILE A 198 -20.82 -14.37 -8.61
N ARG A 199 -22.00 -14.94 -8.31
CA ARG A 199 -22.45 -16.19 -8.94
C ARG A 199 -22.55 -16.05 -10.45
N LYS A 200 -23.05 -14.92 -10.96
CA LYS A 200 -23.06 -14.63 -12.41
C LYS A 200 -21.66 -14.58 -13.02
N ALA A 201 -20.67 -14.00 -12.34
CA ALA A 201 -19.29 -14.04 -12.79
C ALA A 201 -18.72 -15.48 -12.80
N ILE A 202 -19.01 -16.29 -11.78
CA ILE A 202 -18.62 -17.72 -11.72
C ILE A 202 -19.27 -18.52 -12.86
N GLU A 203 -20.60 -18.37 -13.08
CA GLU A 203 -21.33 -18.99 -14.19
C GLU A 203 -20.74 -18.59 -15.55
N LYS A 204 -20.43 -17.29 -15.73
CA LYS A 204 -19.79 -16.76 -16.94
C LYS A 204 -18.42 -17.41 -17.17
N SER A 205 -17.61 -17.54 -16.12
CA SER A 205 -16.31 -18.19 -16.18
C SER A 205 -16.41 -19.67 -16.58
N ARG A 206 -17.35 -20.41 -15.98
CA ARG A 206 -17.63 -21.82 -16.28
C ARG A 206 -18.14 -22.06 -17.70
N ALA A 207 -18.80 -21.06 -18.28
CA ALA A 207 -19.23 -21.08 -19.67
C ALA A 207 -18.07 -20.81 -20.66
N GLY A 208 -16.83 -20.66 -20.18
CA GLY A 208 -15.64 -20.35 -20.98
C GLY A 208 -15.64 -18.93 -21.53
N LYS A 209 -16.49 -18.03 -21.00
CA LYS A 209 -16.52 -16.62 -21.37
C LYS A 209 -15.53 -15.85 -20.52
N GLU A 210 -14.90 -14.84 -21.11
CA GLU A 210 -13.96 -13.97 -20.41
C GLU A 210 -14.58 -13.32 -19.18
N VAL A 211 -13.94 -13.44 -18.02
CA VAL A 211 -14.33 -12.82 -16.76
C VAL A 211 -13.20 -11.93 -16.28
N THR A 212 -13.48 -10.69 -15.87
CA THR A 212 -12.43 -9.77 -15.41
C THR A 212 -12.55 -9.53 -13.90
N LEU A 213 -11.47 -9.81 -13.17
CA LEU A 213 -11.32 -9.49 -11.74
C LEU A 213 -10.43 -8.25 -11.60
N ALA A 214 -10.98 -7.20 -11.01
CA ALA A 214 -10.26 -5.97 -10.72
C ALA A 214 -10.07 -5.76 -9.22
N TYR A 215 -8.93 -5.17 -8.86
CA TYR A 215 -8.56 -4.85 -7.50
C TYR A 215 -8.14 -3.38 -7.44
N ILE A 216 -8.77 -2.59 -6.58
CA ILE A 216 -8.43 -1.18 -6.37
C ILE A 216 -8.24 -0.92 -4.87
N GLY A 217 -7.16 -0.24 -4.53
CA GLY A 217 -6.81 0.04 -3.15
C GLY A 217 -5.48 0.75 -2.96
N GLY A 218 -4.94 0.65 -1.75
CA GLY A 218 -3.68 1.28 -1.34
C GLY A 218 -2.43 0.47 -1.69
N SER A 219 -1.40 0.57 -0.84
CA SER A 219 -0.11 -0.11 -1.02
C SER A 219 -0.22 -1.62 -0.89
N ILE A 220 -1.13 -2.13 -0.06
CA ILE A 220 -1.34 -3.57 0.06
C ILE A 220 -1.90 -4.13 -1.26
N THR A 221 -2.86 -3.45 -1.90
CA THR A 221 -3.33 -3.80 -3.25
C THR A 221 -2.24 -3.65 -4.31
N GLN A 222 -1.35 -2.67 -4.20
CA GLN A 222 -0.20 -2.54 -5.11
C GLN A 222 0.68 -3.79 -5.02
N GLY A 223 0.79 -4.37 -3.82
CA GLY A 223 1.54 -5.57 -3.50
C GLY A 223 2.65 -5.35 -2.48
N ALA A 224 2.73 -4.19 -1.83
CA ALA A 224 3.78 -3.89 -0.87
C ALA A 224 3.90 -5.01 0.19
N GLY A 225 5.14 -5.38 0.51
CA GLY A 225 5.48 -6.52 1.36
C GLY A 225 5.46 -7.89 0.66
N ALA A 226 4.80 -8.02 -0.51
CA ALA A 226 4.96 -9.21 -1.35
C ALA A 226 6.27 -9.17 -2.13
N THR A 227 6.90 -10.33 -2.26
CA THR A 227 8.22 -10.48 -2.87
C THR A 227 8.23 -11.72 -3.79
N PRO A 228 8.18 -11.55 -5.13
CA PRO A 228 8.08 -10.28 -5.86
C PRO A 228 6.68 -9.65 -5.78
N ILE A 229 6.65 -8.31 -5.85
CA ILE A 229 5.46 -7.46 -5.63
C ILE A 229 4.28 -7.77 -6.55
N ASN A 230 4.55 -8.20 -7.78
CA ASN A 230 3.57 -8.37 -8.84
C ASN A 230 2.84 -9.73 -8.79
N THR A 231 3.50 -10.81 -8.33
CA THR A 231 2.92 -12.17 -8.33
C THR A 231 2.71 -12.77 -6.95
N GLU A 232 3.42 -12.30 -5.92
CA GLU A 232 3.18 -12.80 -4.55
C GLU A 232 2.12 -11.98 -3.79
N CYS A 233 1.58 -10.93 -4.40
CA CYS A 233 0.51 -10.12 -3.80
C CYS A 233 -0.84 -10.85 -3.76
N TYR A 234 -1.68 -10.49 -2.79
CA TYR A 234 -2.98 -11.13 -2.59
C TYR A 234 -3.89 -11.00 -3.83
N ALA A 235 -3.78 -9.88 -4.56
CA ALA A 235 -4.58 -9.63 -5.75
C ALA A 235 -4.29 -10.68 -6.83
N TYR A 236 -3.01 -10.93 -7.12
CA TYR A 236 -2.59 -11.94 -8.09
C TYR A 236 -2.94 -13.34 -7.62
N LYS A 237 -2.61 -13.69 -6.37
CA LYS A 237 -2.92 -15.00 -5.79
C LYS A 237 -4.42 -15.29 -5.79
N SER A 238 -5.26 -14.32 -5.40
CA SER A 238 -6.72 -14.44 -5.40
C SER A 238 -7.27 -14.65 -6.81
N TYR A 239 -6.77 -13.91 -7.80
CA TYR A 239 -7.12 -14.09 -9.21
C TYR A 239 -6.76 -15.51 -9.69
N GLN A 240 -5.57 -16.01 -9.35
CA GLN A 240 -5.15 -17.37 -9.71
C GLN A 240 -6.00 -18.44 -9.03
N LEU A 241 -6.36 -18.25 -7.75
CA LEU A 241 -7.25 -19.15 -7.03
C LEU A 241 -8.64 -19.18 -7.69
N PHE A 242 -9.19 -18.01 -8.06
CA PHE A 242 -10.45 -17.92 -8.79
C PHE A 242 -10.40 -18.65 -10.13
N GLN A 243 -9.35 -18.41 -10.93
CA GLN A 243 -9.15 -19.10 -12.21
C GLN A 243 -9.08 -20.61 -12.01
N LYS A 244 -8.21 -21.07 -11.09
CA LYS A 244 -8.03 -22.50 -10.79
C LYS A 244 -9.33 -23.17 -10.31
N ARG A 245 -10.16 -22.46 -9.55
CA ARG A 245 -11.37 -23.03 -8.96
C ARG A 245 -12.59 -23.01 -9.88
N PHE A 246 -12.78 -21.93 -10.64
CA PHE A 246 -14.05 -21.64 -11.32
C PHE A 246 -13.95 -21.61 -12.83
N ALA A 247 -12.77 -21.38 -13.41
CA ALA A 247 -12.61 -21.30 -14.86
C ALA A 247 -12.45 -22.70 -15.49
N VAL A 248 -12.97 -22.85 -16.71
CA VAL A 248 -12.78 -24.05 -17.53
C VAL A 248 -11.67 -23.90 -18.57
N LEU A 249 -11.27 -22.65 -18.85
CA LEU A 249 -10.20 -22.26 -19.75
C LEU A 249 -9.31 -21.21 -19.04
N ASP A 250 -8.29 -20.71 -19.73
CA ASP A 250 -7.57 -19.50 -19.35
C ASP A 250 -8.40 -18.27 -19.76
N ASN A 251 -9.51 -18.04 -19.06
CA ASN A 251 -10.54 -17.06 -19.42
C ASN A 251 -10.84 -16.05 -18.31
N VAL A 252 -9.94 -15.90 -17.33
CA VAL A 252 -10.03 -14.85 -16.33
C VAL A 252 -8.97 -13.79 -16.64
N LYS A 253 -9.37 -12.53 -16.65
CA LYS A 253 -8.47 -11.37 -16.74
C LYS A 253 -8.21 -10.78 -15.38
N PHE A 254 -6.99 -10.29 -15.21
CA PHE A 254 -6.51 -9.68 -13.98
C PHE A 254 -6.27 -8.18 -14.18
N ILE A 255 -6.82 -7.36 -13.28
CA ILE A 255 -6.56 -5.92 -13.20
C ILE A 255 -6.16 -5.58 -11.77
N LYS A 256 -4.91 -5.16 -11.56
CA LYS A 256 -4.42 -4.63 -10.28
C LYS A 256 -4.16 -3.13 -10.41
N ALA A 257 -4.90 -2.36 -9.61
CA ALA A 257 -4.90 -0.90 -9.59
C ALA A 257 -4.65 -0.37 -8.16
N GLY A 258 -3.60 -0.85 -7.51
CA GLY A 258 -3.19 -0.37 -6.18
C GLY A 258 -2.22 0.79 -6.27
N VAL A 259 -2.41 1.82 -5.45
CA VAL A 259 -1.50 2.99 -5.39
C VAL A 259 -1.15 3.29 -3.94
N GLY A 260 0.12 3.12 -3.58
CA GLY A 260 0.59 3.22 -2.20
C GLY A 260 0.32 4.56 -1.52
N GLY A 261 -0.08 4.51 -0.25
CA GLY A 261 -0.34 5.72 0.57
C GLY A 261 -1.65 6.45 0.28
N THR A 262 -2.45 5.99 -0.70
CA THR A 262 -3.61 6.76 -1.17
C THR A 262 -4.95 6.30 -0.55
N PRO A 263 -5.83 7.22 -0.13
CA PRO A 263 -7.18 6.91 0.32
C PRO A 263 -8.15 6.72 -0.86
N SER A 264 -9.37 6.27 -0.56
CA SER A 264 -10.48 6.14 -1.50
C SER A 264 -10.85 7.45 -2.19
N GLU A 265 -10.53 8.59 -1.58
CA GLU A 265 -10.66 9.94 -2.16
C GLU A 265 -9.87 10.10 -3.47
N LEU A 266 -8.63 9.62 -3.54
CA LEU A 266 -7.90 9.55 -4.80
C LEU A 266 -8.39 8.36 -5.65
N GLY A 267 -8.71 7.23 -5.00
CA GLY A 267 -9.20 6.01 -5.63
C GLY A 267 -10.40 6.23 -6.57
N MET A 268 -11.39 7.00 -6.13
CA MET A 268 -12.57 7.32 -6.94
C MET A 268 -12.26 8.18 -8.17
N ILE A 269 -11.27 9.08 -8.08
CA ILE A 269 -10.85 9.95 -9.19
C ILE A 269 -10.14 9.11 -10.26
N ARG A 270 -9.26 8.19 -9.85
CA ARG A 270 -8.45 7.37 -10.76
C ARG A 270 -9.16 6.09 -11.24
N PHE A 271 -10.33 5.77 -10.72
CA PHE A 271 -11.03 4.51 -11.02
C PHE A 271 -11.20 4.26 -12.53
N ASP A 272 -11.71 5.24 -13.28
CA ASP A 272 -11.88 5.07 -14.74
C ASP A 272 -10.54 4.91 -15.46
N ARG A 273 -9.52 5.68 -15.06
CA ARG A 273 -8.17 5.66 -15.64
C ARG A 273 -7.46 4.34 -15.39
N ASP A 274 -7.61 3.76 -14.21
CA ASP A 274 -6.83 2.60 -13.78
C ASP A 274 -7.58 1.29 -13.94
N VAL A 275 -8.87 1.24 -13.62
CA VAL A 275 -9.66 0.00 -13.64
C VAL A 275 -10.39 -0.18 -14.97
N LEU A 276 -10.95 0.89 -15.53
CA LEU A 276 -11.68 0.85 -16.81
C LEU A 276 -10.79 1.18 -18.02
N ARG A 277 -9.47 1.20 -17.80
CA ARG A 277 -8.46 1.49 -18.83
C ARG A 277 -8.69 0.65 -20.07
N ASN A 278 -8.42 1.21 -21.24
CA ASN A 278 -8.55 0.52 -22.52
C ASN A 278 -9.94 -0.10 -22.79
N GLY A 279 -10.99 0.36 -22.09
CA GLY A 279 -12.35 -0.14 -22.24
C GLY A 279 -12.64 -1.44 -21.49
N GLU A 280 -11.81 -1.79 -20.50
CA GLU A 280 -12.02 -2.94 -19.64
C GLU A 280 -13.33 -2.86 -18.86
N LYS A 281 -13.95 -4.04 -18.66
CA LYS A 281 -15.26 -4.19 -18.01
C LYS A 281 -15.17 -5.25 -16.92
N PRO A 282 -14.71 -4.91 -15.70
CA PRO A 282 -14.64 -5.86 -14.60
C PRO A 282 -15.99 -6.50 -14.33
N ASP A 283 -15.99 -7.79 -14.03
CA ASP A 283 -17.16 -8.54 -13.54
C ASP A 283 -17.18 -8.57 -12.00
N ILE A 284 -16.01 -8.52 -11.37
CA ILE A 284 -15.84 -8.42 -9.91
C ILE A 284 -14.81 -7.32 -9.65
N VAL A 285 -15.12 -6.40 -8.72
CA VAL A 285 -14.19 -5.39 -8.21
C VAL A 285 -14.00 -5.58 -6.70
N VAL A 286 -12.76 -5.82 -6.28
CA VAL A 286 -12.37 -5.83 -4.87
C VAL A 286 -11.89 -4.44 -4.50
N ILE A 287 -12.50 -3.84 -3.47
CA ILE A 287 -12.18 -2.50 -2.96
C ILE A 287 -11.53 -2.64 -1.58
N GLU A 288 -10.31 -2.12 -1.44
CA GLU A 288 -9.46 -2.27 -0.26
C GLU A 288 -8.84 -0.92 0.15
N PHE A 289 -9.46 -0.23 1.11
CA PHE A 289 -8.97 1.07 1.62
C PHE A 289 -9.05 1.20 3.15
N ALA A 290 -9.31 0.10 3.85
CA ALA A 290 -9.62 0.11 5.29
C ALA A 290 -8.49 0.63 6.17
N VAL A 291 -7.25 0.59 5.69
CA VAL A 291 -6.08 1.09 6.41
C VAL A 291 -5.55 2.43 5.86
N ASN A 292 -6.12 2.92 4.75
CA ASN A 292 -5.71 4.17 4.09
C ASN A 292 -6.70 5.32 4.30
N ASP A 293 -7.99 5.03 4.47
CA ASP A 293 -9.08 6.01 4.54
C ASP A 293 -9.08 6.88 5.82
N GLU A 294 -8.03 6.83 6.63
CA GLU A 294 -7.81 7.88 7.61
C GLU A 294 -7.46 9.20 6.90
N GLY A 295 -6.81 9.10 5.74
CA GLY A 295 -6.51 10.23 4.86
C GLY A 295 -7.69 10.73 4.03
N ASP A 296 -8.85 10.06 4.02
CA ASP A 296 -10.07 10.59 3.39
C ASP A 296 -10.65 11.71 4.26
N GLU A 297 -10.69 12.94 3.73
CA GLU A 297 -11.20 14.12 4.43
C GLU A 297 -12.68 13.98 4.79
N THR A 298 -13.42 13.18 4.02
CA THR A 298 -14.88 13.01 4.14
C THR A 298 -15.30 11.90 5.08
N LYS A 299 -14.34 11.12 5.60
CA LYS A 299 -14.56 10.01 6.53
C LYS A 299 -15.57 8.97 6.01
N GLY A 300 -15.53 8.66 4.72
CA GLY A 300 -16.24 7.54 4.09
C GLY A 300 -17.21 7.93 2.97
N ASN A 301 -17.46 9.21 2.71
CA ASN A 301 -18.30 9.65 1.58
C ASN A 301 -17.60 9.33 0.24
N CYS A 302 -16.29 9.55 0.16
CA CYS A 302 -15.48 9.16 -0.98
C CYS A 302 -15.50 7.63 -1.20
N TYR A 303 -15.36 6.86 -0.12
CA TYR A 303 -15.42 5.40 -0.16
C TYR A 303 -16.78 4.89 -0.69
N GLU A 304 -17.88 5.38 -0.14
CA GLU A 304 -19.21 5.00 -0.61
C GLU A 304 -19.49 5.50 -2.02
N SER A 305 -19.00 6.69 -2.39
CA SER A 305 -19.06 7.20 -3.76
C SER A 305 -18.39 6.24 -4.74
N LEU A 306 -17.19 5.72 -4.42
CA LEU A 306 -16.51 4.70 -5.22
C LEU A 306 -17.34 3.42 -5.32
N VAL A 307 -17.84 2.89 -4.20
CA VAL A 307 -18.66 1.66 -4.18
C VAL A 307 -19.89 1.82 -5.08
N ARG A 308 -20.63 2.92 -4.94
CA ARG A 308 -21.83 3.19 -5.75
C ARG A 308 -21.49 3.39 -7.22
N LYS A 309 -20.40 4.10 -7.53
CA LYS A 309 -19.89 4.27 -8.90
C LYS A 309 -19.68 2.94 -9.59
N VAL A 310 -19.08 1.96 -8.90
CA VAL A 310 -18.89 0.59 -9.41
C VAL A 310 -20.22 -0.14 -9.56
N LEU A 311 -21.07 -0.13 -8.53
CA LEU A 311 -22.37 -0.83 -8.55
C LEU A 311 -23.30 -0.35 -9.68
N ASN A 312 -23.21 0.94 -10.04
CA ASN A 312 -23.99 1.59 -11.09
C ASN A 312 -23.38 1.53 -12.49
N LEU A 313 -22.24 0.86 -12.69
CA LEU A 313 -21.71 0.65 -14.04
C LEU A 313 -22.72 -0.11 -14.93
N PRO A 314 -22.80 0.18 -16.24
CA PRO A 314 -23.85 -0.36 -17.11
C PRO A 314 -23.92 -1.89 -17.18
N TRP A 315 -22.81 -2.58 -16.95
CA TRP A 315 -22.73 -4.05 -16.95
C TRP A 315 -22.81 -4.68 -15.56
N LYS A 316 -23.07 -3.89 -14.51
CA LYS A 316 -23.45 -4.35 -13.16
C LYS A 316 -22.42 -5.32 -12.54
N PRO A 317 -21.16 -4.90 -12.34
CA PRO A 317 -20.14 -5.73 -11.68
C PRO A 317 -20.52 -6.07 -10.23
N ALA A 318 -20.02 -7.20 -9.73
CA ALA A 318 -20.00 -7.47 -8.30
C ALA A 318 -18.98 -6.57 -7.58
N VAL A 319 -19.26 -6.22 -6.34
CA VAL A 319 -18.34 -5.52 -5.44
C VAL A 319 -18.06 -6.39 -4.24
N VAL A 320 -16.78 -6.52 -3.87
CA VAL A 320 -16.32 -7.15 -2.64
C VAL A 320 -15.55 -6.11 -1.83
N LEU A 321 -15.91 -5.92 -0.57
CA LEU A 321 -15.17 -5.04 0.33
C LEU A 321 -14.16 -5.86 1.12
N LEU A 322 -12.89 -5.47 1.06
CA LEU A 322 -11.79 -6.13 1.77
C LEU A 322 -11.22 -5.18 2.83
N PHE A 323 -11.23 -5.62 4.09
CA PHE A 323 -10.70 -4.86 5.22
C PHE A 323 -9.35 -5.44 5.66
N SER A 324 -8.25 -4.85 5.18
CA SER A 324 -6.89 -5.15 5.63
C SER A 324 -6.65 -4.69 7.08
N VAL A 325 -5.49 -5.02 7.65
CA VAL A 325 -5.12 -4.71 9.03
C VAL A 325 -3.64 -4.38 9.15
N PHE A 326 -3.29 -3.39 9.96
CA PHE A 326 -1.90 -3.06 10.30
C PHE A 326 -1.40 -3.87 11.51
N ALA A 327 -0.07 -3.88 11.71
CA ALA A 327 0.55 -4.69 12.75
C ALA A 327 0.21 -4.25 14.18
N ASN A 328 -0.38 -3.08 14.36
CA ASN A 328 -0.95 -2.62 15.64
C ASN A 328 -2.43 -3.04 15.82
N ASP A 329 -2.92 -3.99 15.02
CA ASP A 329 -4.27 -4.56 15.08
C ASP A 329 -5.37 -3.50 14.82
N TRP A 330 -5.09 -2.58 13.90
CA TRP A 330 -5.96 -1.44 13.57
C TRP A 330 -6.37 -1.42 12.10
N ASN A 331 -7.62 -1.04 11.85
CA ASN A 331 -8.17 -0.64 10.56
C ASN A 331 -9.45 0.21 10.76
N LEU A 332 -10.12 0.57 9.65
CA LEU A 332 -11.35 1.35 9.61
C LEU A 332 -12.60 0.52 9.30
N GLN A 333 -12.60 -0.79 9.55
CA GLN A 333 -13.74 -1.65 9.22
C GLN A 333 -15.05 -1.22 9.89
N GLU A 334 -15.00 -0.67 11.12
CA GLU A 334 -16.17 -0.14 11.81
C GLU A 334 -16.74 1.13 11.13
N ARG A 335 -15.86 1.96 10.56
CA ARG A 335 -16.26 3.17 9.81
C ARG A 335 -16.88 2.80 8.47
N LEU A 336 -16.32 1.79 7.79
CA LEU A 336 -16.60 1.50 6.39
C LEU A 336 -17.61 0.36 6.17
N ARG A 337 -17.79 -0.57 7.12
CA ARG A 337 -18.79 -1.65 7.01
C ARG A 337 -20.24 -1.18 6.78
N PRO A 338 -20.70 -0.01 7.30
CA PRO A 338 -22.08 0.42 7.06
C PRO A 338 -22.40 0.55 5.58
N VAL A 339 -21.40 0.84 4.73
CA VAL A 339 -21.54 0.86 3.27
C VAL A 339 -21.86 -0.54 2.72
N GLY A 340 -21.16 -1.57 3.19
CA GLY A 340 -21.45 -2.95 2.81
C GLY A 340 -22.80 -3.44 3.32
N GLU A 341 -23.17 -3.09 4.56
CA GLU A 341 -24.50 -3.41 5.12
C GLU A 341 -25.63 -2.76 4.32
N ARG A 342 -25.44 -1.51 3.87
CA ARG A 342 -26.43 -0.72 3.14
C ARG A 342 -26.87 -1.32 1.81
N TYR A 343 -25.92 -1.91 1.09
CA TYR A 343 -26.11 -2.49 -0.23
C TYR A 343 -26.03 -4.02 -0.21
N ASP A 344 -26.08 -4.62 0.99
CA ASP A 344 -25.95 -6.07 1.22
C ASP A 344 -24.74 -6.65 0.48
N LEU A 345 -23.54 -6.09 0.65
CA LEU A 345 -22.34 -6.50 -0.10
C LEU A 345 -21.57 -7.61 0.61
N PRO A 346 -20.91 -8.49 -0.15
CA PRO A 346 -19.86 -9.36 0.35
C PRO A 346 -18.72 -8.57 1.01
N MET A 347 -18.37 -8.95 2.25
CA MET A 347 -17.34 -8.30 3.07
C MET A 347 -16.39 -9.33 3.67
N VAL A 348 -15.08 -9.06 3.53
CA VAL A 348 -13.99 -9.88 4.08
C VAL A 348 -13.16 -9.04 5.04
N SER A 349 -12.99 -9.50 6.28
CA SER A 349 -12.12 -8.89 7.28
C SER A 349 -10.88 -9.74 7.51
N ILE A 350 -9.72 -9.20 7.14
CA ILE A 350 -8.44 -9.83 7.46
C ILE A 350 -8.17 -9.72 8.95
N MET A 351 -8.53 -8.59 9.56
CA MET A 351 -8.42 -8.35 11.01
C MET A 351 -9.08 -9.46 11.82
N ASP A 352 -10.32 -9.85 11.47
CA ASP A 352 -11.11 -10.84 12.19
C ASP A 352 -10.51 -12.24 12.09
N ALA A 353 -9.83 -12.55 10.97
CA ALA A 353 -9.13 -13.81 10.77
C ALA A 353 -7.82 -13.89 11.57
N VAL A 354 -6.94 -12.89 11.45
CA VAL A 354 -5.54 -13.03 11.88
C VAL A 354 -5.26 -12.47 13.26
N THR A 355 -5.93 -11.37 13.68
CA THR A 355 -5.65 -10.70 14.96
C THR A 355 -5.82 -11.63 16.17
N PRO A 356 -6.86 -12.49 16.23
CA PRO A 356 -7.00 -13.44 17.33
C PRO A 356 -5.84 -14.44 17.46
N GLN A 357 -5.00 -14.62 16.43
CA GLN A 357 -3.84 -15.52 16.48
C GLN A 357 -2.64 -14.87 17.16
N PHE A 358 -2.48 -13.55 17.08
CA PHE A 358 -1.27 -12.87 17.52
C PHE A 358 -1.09 -12.90 19.05
N THR A 359 -2.18 -13.02 19.80
CA THR A 359 -2.15 -13.14 21.27
C THR A 359 -2.15 -14.59 21.76
N LYS A 360 -2.42 -15.57 20.89
CA LYS A 360 -2.45 -16.99 21.27
C LYS A 360 -1.04 -17.50 21.52
N LYS A 361 -0.92 -18.39 22.50
CA LYS A 361 0.28 -19.23 22.68
C LYS A 361 0.22 -20.45 21.77
N LYS A 362 1.37 -21.10 21.58
CA LYS A 362 1.46 -22.32 20.76
C LYS A 362 0.53 -23.42 21.28
N GLU A 363 0.46 -23.59 22.60
CA GLU A 363 -0.38 -24.61 23.26
C GLU A 363 -1.88 -24.32 23.12
N GLU A 364 -2.25 -23.07 22.77
CA GLU A 364 -3.62 -22.62 22.53
C GLU A 364 -4.03 -22.72 21.04
N GLY A 365 -3.21 -23.40 20.24
CA GLY A 365 -3.48 -23.62 18.81
C GLY A 365 -3.18 -22.41 17.93
N LYS A 366 -2.15 -21.63 18.26
CA LYS A 366 -1.66 -20.54 17.40
C LYS A 366 -1.30 -21.06 16.01
N VAL A 367 -1.95 -20.51 14.98
CA VAL A 367 -1.69 -20.85 13.57
C VAL A 367 -0.54 -20.04 12.97
N LEU A 368 -0.42 -18.78 13.37
CA LEU A 368 0.42 -17.78 12.72
C LEU A 368 0.94 -16.74 13.72
N SER A 369 2.20 -16.33 13.58
CA SER A 369 2.79 -15.22 14.33
C SER A 369 2.63 -13.88 13.61
N LYS A 370 2.73 -12.78 14.36
CA LYS A 370 2.73 -11.43 13.78
C LYS A 370 3.93 -11.22 12.85
N ASN A 371 5.10 -11.77 13.19
CA ASN A 371 6.29 -11.77 12.36
C ASN A 371 6.10 -12.54 11.04
N GLN A 372 5.35 -13.64 11.07
CA GLN A 372 5.04 -14.38 9.84
C GLN A 372 4.04 -13.62 8.97
N PHE A 373 3.02 -12.97 9.53
CA PHE A 373 2.05 -12.25 8.71
C PHE A 373 2.61 -10.97 8.09
N PHE A 374 3.43 -10.21 8.82
CA PHE A 374 3.82 -8.84 8.47
C PHE A 374 5.27 -8.73 7.96
N TYR A 375 5.42 -8.12 6.78
CA TYR A 375 6.70 -7.69 6.23
C TYR A 375 7.24 -6.43 6.91
N ASP A 376 6.37 -5.49 7.27
CA ASP A 376 6.69 -4.34 8.11
C ASP A 376 5.45 -3.99 8.96
N MET A 377 5.47 -2.85 9.66
CA MET A 377 4.35 -2.47 10.52
C MET A 377 3.01 -2.24 9.79
N PHE A 378 3.04 -2.10 8.46
CA PHE A 378 1.90 -1.80 7.60
C PHE A 378 1.53 -2.96 6.68
N HIS A 379 2.53 -3.65 6.12
CA HIS A 379 2.35 -4.50 4.95
C HIS A 379 2.48 -5.99 5.30
N PRO A 380 1.60 -6.84 4.76
CA PRO A 380 1.74 -8.29 4.88
C PRO A 380 2.94 -8.80 4.06
N ASP A 381 3.57 -9.86 4.54
CA ASP A 381 4.57 -10.64 3.79
C ASP A 381 3.89 -11.65 2.84
N ASN A 382 4.66 -12.45 2.11
CA ASN A 382 4.17 -13.45 1.15
C ASN A 382 3.10 -14.40 1.74
N ILE A 383 3.29 -14.88 2.96
CA ILE A 383 2.28 -15.71 3.65
C ILE A 383 1.07 -14.89 4.08
N GLY A 384 1.25 -13.62 4.47
CA GLY A 384 0.14 -12.70 4.76
C GLY A 384 -0.71 -12.44 3.52
N HIS A 385 -0.09 -12.18 2.37
CA HIS A 385 -0.79 -12.06 1.08
C HIS A 385 -1.47 -13.35 0.66
N THR A 386 -0.88 -14.51 0.97
CA THR A 386 -1.51 -15.83 0.75
C THR A 386 -2.78 -15.98 1.60
N ILE A 387 -2.73 -15.64 2.88
CA ILE A 387 -3.88 -15.66 3.78
C ILE A 387 -4.98 -14.71 3.29
N MET A 388 -4.63 -13.51 2.83
CA MET A 388 -5.59 -12.57 2.26
C MET A 388 -6.30 -13.14 1.02
N ALA A 389 -5.54 -13.81 0.14
CA ALA A 389 -6.09 -14.47 -1.04
C ALA A 389 -7.00 -15.67 -0.67
N ASP A 390 -6.63 -16.46 0.34
CA ASP A 390 -7.43 -17.57 0.85
C ASP A 390 -8.74 -17.10 1.49
N CYS A 391 -8.74 -15.96 2.19
CA CYS A 391 -9.97 -15.32 2.70
C CYS A 391 -10.92 -14.93 1.56
N LEU A 392 -10.42 -14.36 0.46
CA LEU A 392 -11.22 -14.06 -0.73
C LEU A 392 -11.72 -15.34 -1.41
N GLN A 393 -10.87 -16.36 -1.52
CA GLN A 393 -11.24 -17.66 -2.07
C GLN A 393 -12.37 -18.31 -1.25
N TYR A 394 -12.26 -18.27 0.09
CA TYR A 394 -13.31 -18.73 0.99
C TYR A 394 -14.63 -18.00 0.72
N LEU A 395 -14.62 -16.67 0.61
CA LEU A 395 -15.82 -15.90 0.24
C LEU A 395 -16.43 -16.40 -1.08
N PHE A 396 -15.63 -16.57 -2.14
CA PHE A 396 -16.14 -17.00 -3.44
C PHE A 396 -16.77 -18.40 -3.39
N GLU A 397 -16.18 -19.33 -2.64
CA GLU A 397 -16.74 -20.68 -2.43
C GLU A 397 -18.04 -20.64 -1.63
N ARG A 398 -18.15 -19.77 -0.63
CA ARG A 398 -19.39 -19.55 0.12
C ARG A 398 -20.48 -18.93 -0.76
N CYS A 399 -20.13 -18.02 -1.67
CA CYS A 399 -21.04 -17.45 -2.65
C CYS A 399 -21.54 -18.52 -3.64
N GLU A 400 -20.67 -19.41 -4.12
CA GLU A 400 -21.06 -20.56 -4.95
C GLU A 400 -22.03 -21.47 -4.20
N ALA A 401 -21.68 -21.90 -2.98
CA ALA A 401 -22.49 -22.83 -2.20
C ALA A 401 -23.89 -22.30 -1.84
N ALA A 402 -24.06 -20.97 -1.76
CA ALA A 402 -25.35 -20.33 -1.50
C ALA A 402 -26.38 -20.57 -2.62
N GLU A 403 -25.96 -20.95 -3.83
CA GLU A 403 -26.84 -21.30 -4.95
C GLU A 403 -27.80 -22.45 -4.61
N HIS A 404 -27.35 -23.43 -3.84
CA HIS A 404 -28.18 -24.57 -3.42
C HIS A 404 -29.10 -24.25 -2.24
N ALA A 405 -28.92 -23.12 -1.55
CA ALA A 405 -29.68 -22.73 -0.38
C ALA A 405 -30.80 -21.70 -0.65
N ARG A 406 -30.78 -21.00 -1.80
CA ARG A 406 -31.80 -19.99 -2.16
C ARG A 406 -32.72 -20.49 -3.29
N LEU A 407 -33.52 -21.51 -2.98
CA LEU A 407 -34.77 -21.81 -3.71
C LEU A 407 -35.97 -20.97 -3.21
N ASP A 408 -35.74 -20.04 -2.26
CA ASP A 408 -36.79 -19.34 -1.51
C ASP A 408 -36.81 -17.80 -1.70
N THR A 409 -36.65 -17.28 -2.93
CA THR A 409 -37.13 -15.90 -3.20
C THR A 409 -38.65 -15.89 -3.40
N PHE A 410 -39.38 -16.19 -2.32
CA PHE A 410 -40.83 -15.99 -2.20
C PHE A 410 -41.19 -15.06 -1.02
N THR A 411 -40.24 -14.28 -0.51
CA THR A 411 -40.47 -13.42 0.68
C THR A 411 -40.76 -11.95 0.35
N LYS A 412 -40.44 -11.46 -0.86
CA LYS A 412 -40.77 -10.08 -1.32
C LYS A 412 -41.27 -9.97 -2.77
N GLY A 413 -41.21 -11.03 -3.56
CA GLY A 413 -41.57 -11.00 -5.00
C GLY A 413 -40.57 -10.23 -5.88
N MET A 414 -39.40 -9.85 -5.35
CA MET A 414 -38.32 -9.15 -6.05
C MET A 414 -37.09 -10.06 -6.17
N THR A 415 -36.35 -9.92 -7.26
CA THR A 415 -35.04 -10.52 -7.49
C THR A 415 -33.96 -9.86 -6.63
N GLU A 416 -32.83 -10.53 -6.45
CA GLU A 416 -31.68 -9.99 -5.72
C GLU A 416 -31.14 -8.69 -6.34
N GLU A 417 -31.22 -8.55 -7.66
CA GLU A 417 -30.81 -7.31 -8.35
C GLU A 417 -31.81 -6.18 -8.09
N GLU A 418 -33.12 -6.45 -8.12
CA GLU A 418 -34.14 -5.43 -7.80
C GLU A 418 -34.04 -4.94 -6.34
N ILE A 419 -33.64 -5.82 -5.41
CA ILE A 419 -33.37 -5.42 -4.02
C ILE A 419 -32.19 -4.45 -3.95
N LEU A 420 -31.09 -4.74 -4.66
CA LEU A 420 -29.92 -3.87 -4.71
C LEU A 420 -30.25 -2.52 -5.37
N GLU A 421 -31.03 -2.52 -6.45
CA GLU A 421 -31.48 -1.28 -7.11
C GLU A 421 -32.37 -0.43 -6.19
N GLN A 422 -33.27 -1.06 -5.45
CA GLN A 422 -34.06 -0.39 -4.42
C GLN A 422 -33.16 0.20 -3.33
N GLN A 423 -32.17 -0.55 -2.84
CA GLN A 423 -31.22 -0.05 -1.85
C GLN A 423 -30.42 1.14 -2.39
N LEU A 424 -29.94 1.09 -3.64
CA LEU A 424 -29.24 2.22 -4.27
C LEU A 424 -30.13 3.47 -4.38
N PHE A 425 -31.43 3.30 -4.59
CA PHE A 425 -32.43 4.38 -4.67
C PHE A 425 -32.79 4.97 -3.29
N GLU A 426 -32.88 4.15 -2.25
CA GLU A 426 -33.32 4.56 -0.91
C GLU A 426 -32.32 5.50 -0.19
N GLY A 427 -31.10 5.69 -0.71
CA GLY A 427 -30.09 6.62 -0.18
C GLY A 427 -28.79 5.95 0.24
N THR A 428 -27.95 6.67 0.98
CA THR A 428 -26.56 6.31 1.33
C THR A 428 -26.42 5.94 2.81
N ALA A 429 -25.33 5.24 3.17
CA ALA A 429 -24.96 4.99 4.57
C ALA A 429 -24.22 6.18 5.19
N ILE A 430 -23.28 6.75 4.44
CA ILE A 430 -22.37 7.84 4.80
C ILE A 430 -22.61 9.02 3.86
N GLY A 431 -22.41 8.84 2.55
CA GLY A 431 -22.56 9.89 1.52
C GLY A 431 -22.18 9.41 0.11
N ALA A 432 -22.65 10.13 -0.91
CA ALA A 432 -22.36 9.80 -2.32
C ALA A 432 -22.13 11.04 -3.19
N ASP A 433 -21.56 12.10 -2.61
CA ASP A 433 -21.42 13.39 -3.31
C ASP A 433 -20.54 13.28 -4.56
N PHE A 434 -19.65 12.29 -4.59
CA PHE A 434 -18.65 12.04 -5.62
C PHE A 434 -18.90 10.81 -6.48
N GLU A 435 -20.11 10.22 -6.41
CA GLU A 435 -20.45 9.00 -7.17
C GLU A 435 -20.16 9.12 -8.68
N GLN A 436 -20.32 10.32 -9.23
CA GLN A 436 -20.11 10.61 -10.65
C GLN A 436 -18.82 11.36 -10.93
N VAL A 437 -17.85 11.33 -10.00
CA VAL A 437 -16.57 12.02 -10.16
C VAL A 437 -15.86 11.57 -11.44
N LYS A 438 -15.23 12.53 -12.11
CA LYS A 438 -14.41 12.36 -13.31
C LYS A 438 -13.05 13.03 -13.10
N LEU A 439 -12.01 12.43 -13.68
CA LEU A 439 -10.71 13.06 -13.80
C LEU A 439 -10.73 14.14 -14.88
N LEU A 440 -10.09 15.27 -14.59
CA LEU A 440 -9.70 16.30 -15.54
C LEU A 440 -8.20 16.56 -15.38
N ASP A 441 -7.42 16.07 -16.34
CA ASP A 441 -5.99 16.33 -16.46
C ASP A 441 -5.66 17.03 -17.81
N LYS A 442 -4.37 17.20 -18.13
CA LYS A 442 -3.94 17.92 -19.36
C LYS A 442 -4.31 17.21 -20.66
N ARG A 443 -4.67 15.92 -20.61
CA ARG A 443 -5.14 15.15 -21.77
C ARG A 443 -6.65 15.26 -21.94
N ASP A 444 -7.38 15.45 -20.84
CA ASP A 444 -8.83 15.45 -20.85
C ASP A 444 -9.41 16.79 -21.35
N ILE A 445 -10.60 16.73 -21.97
CA ILE A 445 -11.33 17.91 -22.42
C ILE A 445 -12.70 17.87 -21.78
N TYR A 446 -13.05 18.95 -21.07
CA TYR A 446 -14.39 19.17 -20.57
C TYR A 446 -14.97 20.45 -21.15
N ALA A 447 -16.09 20.35 -21.88
CA ALA A 447 -16.69 21.47 -22.62
C ALA A 447 -17.12 22.65 -21.73
N HIS A 448 -17.24 22.42 -20.41
CA HIS A 448 -17.59 23.45 -19.44
C HIS A 448 -16.43 23.79 -18.50
N ALA A 449 -15.19 23.49 -18.89
CA ALA A 449 -13.98 24.02 -18.28
C ALA A 449 -13.20 24.85 -19.31
N ASN A 450 -12.68 25.99 -18.86
CA ASN A 450 -11.72 26.80 -19.60
C ASN A 450 -10.50 27.02 -18.71
N ILE A 451 -9.34 26.53 -19.17
CA ILE A 451 -8.08 26.56 -18.41
C ILE A 451 -7.12 27.54 -19.07
N VAL A 452 -6.49 28.38 -18.25
CA VAL A 452 -5.38 29.26 -18.61
C VAL A 452 -4.20 28.90 -17.71
N GLU A 453 -3.19 28.24 -18.28
CA GLU A 453 -2.10 27.62 -17.53
C GLU A 453 -1.21 28.65 -16.78
N GLY A 454 -1.15 29.90 -17.27
CA GLY A 454 -0.28 30.94 -16.73
C GLY A 454 1.18 30.47 -16.67
N GLY A 455 1.69 30.24 -15.45
CA GLY A 455 3.04 29.75 -15.18
C GLY A 455 3.22 28.23 -15.25
N PHE A 456 2.14 27.47 -15.29
CA PHE A 456 2.12 26.02 -15.13
C PHE A 456 2.16 25.26 -16.46
N VAL A 457 3.07 25.68 -17.34
CA VAL A 457 3.17 25.18 -18.72
C VAL A 457 4.07 23.95 -18.85
N TRP A 458 4.82 23.60 -17.80
CA TRP A 458 5.75 22.49 -17.81
C TRP A 458 5.07 21.16 -17.46
N THR A 459 5.79 20.07 -17.63
CA THR A 459 5.35 18.73 -17.25
C THR A 459 6.38 18.12 -16.32
N ASP A 460 5.90 17.65 -15.17
CA ASP A 460 6.67 16.93 -14.20
C ASP A 460 6.76 15.45 -14.59
N THR A 461 7.97 14.91 -14.58
CA THR A 461 8.24 13.50 -14.89
C THR A 461 8.70 12.72 -13.65
N LYS A 462 8.87 13.38 -12.51
CA LYS A 462 9.20 12.75 -11.22
C LYS A 462 7.91 12.57 -10.42
N LEU A 463 7.20 11.50 -10.76
CA LEU A 463 5.87 11.21 -10.26
C LEU A 463 5.89 9.95 -9.40
N GLN A 464 4.95 9.88 -8.45
CA GLN A 464 4.61 8.60 -7.85
C GLN A 464 4.32 7.60 -8.97
N SER A 465 4.97 6.44 -8.93
CA SER A 465 4.85 5.43 -9.97
C SER A 465 4.74 4.06 -9.33
N VAL A 466 3.89 3.18 -9.89
CA VAL A 466 3.53 1.90 -9.25
C VAL A 466 3.50 0.75 -10.25
N GLU A 467 3.74 -0.46 -9.76
CA GLU A 467 3.57 -1.71 -10.49
C GLU A 467 2.08 -2.02 -10.66
N MET A 468 1.60 -1.99 -11.91
CA MET A 468 0.22 -2.36 -12.27
C MET A 468 0.20 -3.78 -12.83
N ASP A 469 -0.88 -4.52 -12.55
CA ASP A 469 -1.04 -5.92 -13.01
C ASP A 469 0.18 -6.81 -12.66
N THR A 470 0.73 -7.48 -13.66
CA THR A 470 1.95 -8.29 -13.52
C THR A 470 3.20 -7.54 -13.97
N ASP A 471 3.11 -6.27 -14.37
CA ASP A 471 4.23 -5.49 -14.89
C ASP A 471 5.06 -4.91 -13.74
N LEU A 472 6.36 -5.22 -13.74
CA LEU A 472 7.33 -4.65 -12.81
C LEU A 472 7.82 -3.26 -13.24
N THR A 473 7.50 -2.85 -14.48
CA THR A 473 7.75 -1.49 -14.94
C THR A 473 6.79 -0.55 -14.25
N LEU A 474 7.34 0.47 -13.58
CA LEU A 474 6.53 1.44 -12.87
C LEU A 474 5.68 2.28 -13.84
N THR A 475 4.39 2.33 -13.58
CA THR A 475 3.43 3.20 -14.27
C THR A 475 3.34 4.53 -13.52
N PRO A 476 3.65 5.68 -14.14
CA PRO A 476 3.54 6.97 -13.49
C PRO A 476 2.08 7.36 -13.28
N GLU A 477 1.77 7.79 -12.06
CA GLU A 477 0.47 8.28 -11.65
C GLU A 477 0.31 9.75 -12.08
N PHE A 478 -0.76 10.05 -12.82
CA PHE A 478 -1.09 11.39 -13.34
C PHE A 478 0.03 12.05 -14.20
N PRO A 479 0.44 11.40 -15.32
CA PRO A 479 1.51 11.91 -16.19
C PRO A 479 1.10 13.16 -16.99
N TYR A 480 -0.19 13.43 -17.13
CA TYR A 480 -0.72 14.59 -17.87
C TYR A 480 -0.95 15.78 -16.92
N ASN A 481 0.13 16.26 -16.31
CA ASN A 481 0.08 17.29 -15.27
C ASN A 481 0.45 18.70 -15.77
N TRP A 482 0.22 19.68 -14.90
CA TRP A 482 0.66 21.06 -15.04
C TRP A 482 1.68 21.41 -13.96
N MET A 483 2.92 21.65 -14.38
CA MET A 483 4.02 21.98 -13.49
C MET A 483 4.41 23.45 -13.62
N TYR A 484 4.54 24.11 -12.48
CA TYR A 484 5.23 25.38 -12.33
C TYR A 484 6.71 25.14 -12.04
N ASP A 485 7.60 25.88 -12.72
CA ASP A 485 9.02 25.94 -12.43
C ASP A 485 9.44 27.40 -12.31
N GLY A 486 9.63 27.86 -11.08
CA GLY A 486 9.97 29.25 -10.76
C GLY A 486 11.28 29.76 -11.36
N THR A 487 12.15 28.86 -11.81
CA THR A 487 13.37 29.24 -12.51
C THR A 487 13.14 29.54 -14.00
N LYS A 488 11.97 29.17 -14.53
CA LYS A 488 11.63 29.25 -15.96
C LYS A 488 10.35 30.02 -16.25
N SER A 489 9.45 30.15 -15.27
CA SER A 489 8.14 30.77 -15.43
C SER A 489 8.14 32.23 -14.95
N LYS A 490 7.47 33.11 -15.71
CA LYS A 490 7.30 34.54 -15.35
C LYS A 490 6.00 34.79 -14.57
N GLU A 491 4.94 34.10 -14.97
CA GLU A 491 3.67 34.07 -14.26
C GLU A 491 3.74 33.00 -13.18
N ASN A 492 3.13 33.23 -12.02
CA ASN A 492 3.16 32.34 -10.86
C ASN A 492 1.79 31.73 -10.54
N TRP A 493 0.86 31.75 -11.50
CA TRP A 493 -0.53 31.37 -11.30
C TRP A 493 -1.02 30.40 -12.38
N PHE A 494 -2.07 29.66 -12.03
CA PHE A 494 -2.91 28.85 -12.90
C PHE A 494 -4.37 29.26 -12.65
N GLU A 495 -5.17 29.33 -13.71
CA GLU A 495 -6.58 29.72 -13.61
C GLU A 495 -7.49 28.77 -14.40
N MET A 496 -8.59 28.36 -13.79
CA MET A 496 -9.61 27.53 -14.42
C MET A 496 -10.99 28.10 -14.10
N THR A 497 -11.82 28.28 -15.12
CA THR A 497 -13.27 28.46 -14.93
C THR A 497 -13.94 27.14 -15.25
N ILE A 498 -14.70 26.57 -14.31
CA ILE A 498 -15.36 25.26 -14.48
C ILE A 498 -16.80 25.30 -13.98
N ARG A 499 -17.72 24.66 -14.71
CA ARG A 499 -19.11 24.48 -14.27
C ARG A 499 -19.37 23.08 -13.72
N CYS A 500 -19.29 22.93 -12.40
CA CYS A 500 -19.46 21.69 -11.66
C CYS A 500 -20.16 21.94 -10.30
N ARG A 501 -20.55 20.88 -9.58
CA ARG A 501 -21.07 20.98 -8.20
C ARG A 501 -20.02 20.62 -7.13
N SER A 502 -19.02 19.81 -7.49
CA SER A 502 -17.92 19.45 -6.59
C SER A 502 -16.60 19.49 -7.34
N LEU A 503 -15.53 19.89 -6.66
CA LEU A 503 -14.18 19.93 -7.22
C LEU A 503 -13.14 19.55 -6.16
N LEU A 504 -12.24 18.67 -6.57
CA LEU A 504 -11.05 18.25 -5.84
C LEU A 504 -9.81 18.65 -6.64
N LEU A 505 -8.77 19.11 -5.96
CA LEU A 505 -7.43 19.32 -6.52
C LEU A 505 -6.58 18.09 -6.23
N VAL A 506 -5.92 17.56 -7.25
CA VAL A 506 -4.86 16.57 -7.09
C VAL A 506 -3.51 17.25 -7.32
N PHE A 507 -2.62 17.22 -6.34
CA PHE A 507 -1.30 17.84 -6.44
C PHE A 507 -0.20 16.93 -5.89
N LYS A 508 1.03 17.18 -6.32
CA LYS A 508 2.19 16.36 -5.98
C LYS A 508 2.75 16.71 -4.60
N ASP A 509 2.95 15.71 -3.75
CA ASP A 509 3.81 15.76 -2.56
C ASP A 509 5.24 15.36 -2.92
N SER A 510 6.23 15.90 -2.21
CA SER A 510 7.63 15.59 -2.43
C SER A 510 8.47 15.91 -1.19
N GLY A 511 9.46 15.06 -0.92
CA GLY A 511 10.51 15.36 0.05
C GLY A 511 11.62 16.26 -0.49
N GLU A 512 11.56 16.70 -1.75
CA GLU A 512 12.59 17.57 -2.33
C GLU A 512 12.47 19.01 -1.82
N VAL A 513 13.59 19.63 -1.42
CA VAL A 513 13.60 20.98 -0.84
C VAL A 513 13.19 22.10 -1.82
N ASN A 514 13.24 21.82 -3.13
CA ASN A 514 12.94 22.75 -4.21
C ASN A 514 11.45 22.78 -4.59
N VAL A 515 10.57 22.06 -3.89
CA VAL A 515 9.11 22.22 -4.05
C VAL A 515 8.55 23.24 -3.06
N GLY A 516 7.53 23.98 -3.49
CA GLY A 516 6.97 25.14 -2.78
C GLY A 516 5.46 25.09 -2.66
N LYS A 517 4.88 25.88 -1.77
CA LYS A 517 3.44 25.87 -1.52
C LYS A 517 2.67 26.68 -2.56
N ALA A 518 1.42 26.30 -2.82
CA ALA A 518 0.50 27.08 -3.64
C ALA A 518 -0.78 27.43 -2.87
N LYS A 519 -1.19 28.70 -2.93
CA LYS A 519 -2.46 29.19 -2.40
C LYS A 519 -3.55 28.94 -3.43
N VAL A 520 -4.67 28.37 -2.99
CA VAL A 520 -5.83 28.06 -3.83
C VAL A 520 -6.98 28.98 -3.46
N TYR A 521 -7.59 29.60 -4.46
CA TYR A 521 -8.74 30.47 -4.33
C TYR A 521 -9.91 29.96 -5.17
N VAL A 522 -11.12 30.06 -4.63
CA VAL A 522 -12.38 29.71 -5.30
C VAL A 522 -13.26 30.96 -5.30
N ASP A 523 -13.67 31.40 -6.48
CA ASP A 523 -14.48 32.62 -6.69
C ASP A 523 -13.86 33.90 -6.09
N GLY A 524 -12.53 33.91 -5.97
CA GLY A 524 -11.75 35.02 -5.39
C GLY A 524 -11.51 34.89 -3.88
N ASP A 525 -12.18 33.97 -3.21
CA ASP A 525 -11.99 33.71 -1.78
C ASP A 525 -10.90 32.67 -1.56
N TYR A 526 -10.04 32.89 -0.55
CA TYR A 526 -9.01 31.93 -0.17
C TYR A 526 -9.66 30.62 0.34
N CYS A 527 -9.27 29.50 -0.26
CA CYS A 527 -9.77 28.17 0.09
C CYS A 527 -8.76 27.45 1.00
N LEU A 528 -7.55 27.18 0.49
CA LEU A 528 -6.50 26.45 1.22
C LEU A 528 -5.11 26.78 0.70
N THR A 529 -4.08 26.29 1.40
CA THR A 529 -2.71 26.25 0.91
C THR A 529 -2.34 24.79 0.66
N ALA A 530 -2.08 24.45 -0.61
CA ALA A 530 -1.60 23.14 -1.00
C ALA A 530 -0.10 23.06 -0.68
N ASP A 531 0.24 22.30 0.36
CA ASP A 531 1.60 22.10 0.83
C ASP A 531 2.14 20.76 0.32
N PRO A 532 3.18 20.75 -0.54
CA PRO A 532 3.72 19.51 -1.08
C PRO A 532 4.65 18.77 -0.11
N HIS A 533 4.62 19.05 1.20
CA HIS A 533 5.45 18.36 2.21
C HIS A 533 4.62 17.70 3.33
N ILE A 534 3.33 17.39 3.06
CA ILE A 534 2.47 16.75 4.07
C ILE A 534 2.93 15.33 4.34
N ASN A 535 3.21 14.56 3.28
CA ASN A 535 3.74 13.21 3.37
C ASN A 535 5.26 13.18 3.27
N ASN A 536 5.85 14.16 2.58
CA ASN A 536 7.29 14.37 2.44
C ASN A 536 8.00 13.25 1.66
N TRP A 537 7.29 12.64 0.70
CA TRP A 537 7.82 11.72 -0.32
C TRP A 537 6.99 11.85 -1.61
N GLN A 538 7.41 11.23 -2.72
CA GLN A 538 6.69 11.35 -4.00
C GLN A 538 5.29 10.71 -3.94
N HIS A 539 4.27 11.50 -3.64
CA HIS A 539 2.91 11.03 -3.37
C HIS A 539 1.85 11.92 -4.05
N CYS A 540 0.68 11.36 -4.36
CA CYS A 540 -0.45 12.10 -4.92
C CYS A 540 -1.43 12.52 -3.81
N ASN A 541 -1.53 13.82 -3.53
CA ASN A 541 -2.50 14.35 -2.58
C ASN A 541 -3.77 14.76 -3.32
N ALA A 542 -4.93 14.28 -2.86
CA ALA A 542 -6.23 14.82 -3.24
C ALA A 542 -6.74 15.70 -2.09
N VAL A 543 -7.30 16.86 -2.42
CA VAL A 543 -7.97 17.73 -1.45
C VAL A 543 -9.26 18.31 -2.02
N ILE A 544 -10.29 18.43 -1.18
CA ILE A 544 -11.58 19.01 -1.59
C ILE A 544 -11.50 20.53 -1.60
N LEU A 545 -11.84 21.15 -2.73
CA LEU A 545 -11.95 22.61 -2.83
C LEU A 545 -13.36 23.08 -2.46
N PHE A 546 -14.39 22.38 -2.94
CA PHE A 546 -15.78 22.61 -2.56
C PHE A 546 -16.68 21.42 -2.88
N VAL A 547 -17.79 21.33 -2.17
CA VAL A 547 -18.92 20.44 -2.43
C VAL A 547 -20.20 21.23 -2.30
N GLU A 548 -21.01 21.25 -3.36
CA GLU A 548 -22.24 21.99 -3.41
C GLU A 548 -23.42 21.14 -3.90
N LYS A 549 -24.64 21.64 -3.64
CA LYS A 549 -25.88 20.97 -4.03
C LYS A 549 -26.20 21.12 -5.51
N GLU A 550 -25.89 22.28 -6.08
CA GLU A 550 -26.26 22.64 -7.44
C GLU A 550 -25.01 22.91 -8.29
N ARG A 551 -25.10 22.55 -9.56
CA ARG A 551 -24.07 22.84 -10.53
C ARG A 551 -24.05 24.33 -10.89
N LYS A 552 -22.96 25.02 -10.57
CA LYS A 552 -22.70 26.40 -11.02
C LYS A 552 -21.29 26.58 -11.56
N GLU A 553 -21.04 27.74 -12.13
CA GLU A 553 -19.73 28.13 -12.61
C GLU A 553 -18.90 28.66 -11.45
N HIS A 554 -17.66 28.19 -11.36
CA HIS A 554 -16.68 28.60 -10.37
C HIS A 554 -15.38 29.03 -11.06
N LYS A 555 -14.72 30.02 -10.48
CA LYS A 555 -13.39 30.46 -10.87
C LYS A 555 -12.35 29.98 -9.86
N ILE A 556 -11.45 29.11 -10.30
CA ILE A 556 -10.36 28.54 -9.51
C ILE A 556 -9.07 29.25 -9.89
N ARG A 557 -8.34 29.73 -8.88
CA ARG A 557 -7.02 30.33 -9.08
C ARG A 557 -6.03 29.69 -8.11
N ILE A 558 -4.93 29.18 -8.66
CA ILE A 558 -3.85 28.57 -7.89
C ILE A 558 -2.62 29.45 -8.09
N GLU A 559 -2.06 29.99 -7.02
CA GLU A 559 -0.91 30.90 -7.06
C GLU A 559 0.21 30.39 -6.17
N ILE A 560 1.44 30.38 -6.67
CA ILE A 560 2.61 30.03 -5.88
C ILE A 560 2.79 31.07 -4.76
N ALA A 561 3.02 30.57 -3.54
CA ALA A 561 3.26 31.44 -2.38
C ALA A 561 4.46 32.37 -2.62
N GLU A 562 4.39 33.61 -2.12
CA GLU A 562 5.38 34.66 -2.40
C GLU A 562 6.80 34.26 -1.96
N GLU A 563 6.90 33.50 -0.88
CA GLU A 563 8.13 32.95 -0.34
C GLU A 563 8.68 31.73 -1.11
N ASN A 564 7.99 31.27 -2.16
CA ASN A 564 8.33 30.08 -2.93
C ASN A 564 8.35 30.32 -4.44
N LEU A 565 8.42 31.57 -4.90
CA LEU A 565 8.37 31.89 -6.32
C LEU A 565 9.50 31.25 -7.14
N GLU A 566 10.62 30.92 -6.51
CA GLU A 566 11.76 30.23 -7.12
C GLU A 566 11.63 28.70 -7.17
N LYS A 567 10.59 28.14 -6.53
CA LYS A 567 10.38 26.70 -6.35
C LYS A 567 9.51 26.08 -7.43
N GLN A 568 9.30 24.78 -7.32
CA GLN A 568 8.43 23.99 -8.20
C GLN A 568 7.13 23.61 -7.48
N PHE A 569 6.04 23.47 -8.24
CA PHE A 569 4.78 22.87 -7.76
C PHE A 569 4.07 22.21 -8.93
N THR A 570 3.41 21.09 -8.67
CA THR A 570 2.76 20.29 -9.71
C THR A 570 1.31 20.03 -9.38
N ILE A 571 0.42 20.53 -10.24
CA ILE A 571 -1.00 20.16 -10.28
C ILE A 571 -1.09 18.89 -11.11
N LEU A 572 -1.42 17.77 -10.48
CA LEU A 572 -1.54 16.47 -11.12
C LEU A 572 -2.85 16.33 -11.90
N GLY A 573 -3.92 16.99 -11.44
CA GLY A 573 -5.22 16.95 -12.08
C GLY A 573 -6.31 17.48 -11.15
N PHE A 574 -7.55 17.31 -11.57
CA PHE A 574 -8.74 17.62 -10.77
C PHE A 574 -9.73 16.47 -10.81
N GLY A 575 -10.39 16.21 -9.68
CA GLY A 575 -11.60 15.40 -9.64
C GLY A 575 -12.81 16.33 -9.67
N PHE A 576 -13.76 16.15 -10.58
CA PHE A 576 -14.96 16.99 -10.63
C PHE A 576 -16.24 16.19 -10.78
N VAL A 577 -17.33 16.71 -10.21
CA VAL A 577 -18.68 16.17 -10.38
C VAL A 577 -19.55 17.22 -11.05
N GLU A 578 -20.17 16.86 -12.17
CA GLU A 578 -20.95 17.80 -12.97
C GLU A 578 -22.10 18.46 -12.21
#